data_AF-A0A1Y6LET7-F1
#
_entry.id   AF-A0A1Y6LET7-F1
#
_cell.length_a   1.000
_cell.length_b   1.000
_cell.length_c   1.000
_cell.angle_alpha   90.00
_cell.angle_beta   90.00
_cell.angle_gamma   90.00
#
_symmetry.space_group_name_H-M   'P 1'
#
loop_
_entity.id
_entity.type
_entity.pdbx_description
1 polymer ?
#
loop_
_entity_poly.entity_id
_entity_poly.type
_entity_poly.pdbx_seq_one_letter_code
_entity_poly.pdbx_strand_id
1 'polypeptide(L)'
;MTNLVRDLVCLVYRLGYTEVASIIGHDFGGVSSAMCALIRPDIFKSTIQMSHPYHAPPSPQLGNAPKKPPIDIQADLAALTPPRKHYKWYNSTSVAASHWDNPPQGLERYLRGYFHLKSADWDKNDPRPLSEWSAEAIAVMPEYYVMAKDDTFPETIEKNMQGEDYSKTEAWLSKEDLAVYVQEWSRTGFQAALNWYRAQTASTPQSKKDMDMLLYAGARIVVPVAFISGKQDWGNHQQPGAFDSYENDKVVKKGCFRGMTLIDHAGHWVQQEQSEKVIEAVLKFLETL
;
A
#
# COMPACT_ATOMS: atom_id res chain seq x y z
N MET A 1 -2.63 -11.09 -9.32
CA MET A 1 -1.42 -11.08 -8.49
C MET A 1 -0.30 -11.91 -9.13
N THR A 2 -0.58 -13.14 -9.53
CA THR A 2 0.29 -14.05 -10.30
C THR A 2 1.02 -13.39 -11.49
N ASN A 3 0.36 -12.52 -12.25
CA ASN A 3 1.00 -11.77 -13.35
C ASN A 3 2.21 -10.94 -12.89
N LEU A 4 2.14 -10.27 -11.74
CA LEU A 4 3.24 -9.45 -11.22
C LEU A 4 4.44 -10.33 -10.81
N VAL A 5 4.16 -11.47 -10.17
CA VAL A 5 5.19 -12.45 -9.82
C VAL A 5 5.84 -13.02 -11.08
N ARG A 6 5.06 -13.34 -12.10
CA ARG A 6 5.58 -13.81 -13.40
C ARG A 6 6.54 -12.79 -14.01
N ASP A 7 6.16 -11.51 -14.03
CA ASP A 7 6.98 -10.45 -14.62
C ASP A 7 8.32 -10.32 -13.88
N LEU A 8 8.31 -10.40 -12.54
CA LEU A 8 9.53 -10.39 -11.71
C LEU A 8 10.38 -11.65 -11.92
N VAL A 9 9.79 -12.83 -12.08
CA VAL A 9 10.52 -14.06 -12.44
C VAL A 9 11.19 -13.90 -13.81
N CYS A 10 10.48 -13.40 -14.81
CA CYS A 10 11.06 -13.15 -16.14
C CYS A 10 12.22 -12.14 -16.07
N LEU A 11 12.10 -11.09 -15.24
CA LEU A 11 13.18 -10.14 -15.01
C LEU A 11 14.43 -10.80 -14.41
N VAL A 12 14.26 -11.65 -13.39
CA VAL A 12 15.38 -12.39 -12.75
C VAL A 12 16.15 -13.21 -13.79
N TYR A 13 15.43 -14.00 -14.60
CA TYR A 13 16.05 -14.78 -15.67
C TYR A 13 16.69 -13.90 -16.74
N ARG A 14 16.06 -12.77 -17.09
CA ARG A 14 16.62 -11.84 -18.07
C ARG A 14 17.92 -11.19 -17.61
N LEU A 15 18.08 -10.99 -16.30
CA LEU A 15 19.29 -10.47 -15.68
C LEU A 15 20.40 -11.54 -15.53
N GLY A 16 20.14 -12.80 -15.92
CA GLY A 16 21.10 -13.89 -15.85
C GLY A 16 21.17 -14.60 -14.48
N TYR A 17 20.21 -14.34 -13.60
CA TYR A 17 20.10 -14.99 -12.30
C TYR A 17 19.00 -16.06 -12.31
N THR A 18 19.13 -17.05 -11.43
CA THR A 18 18.08 -18.04 -11.14
C THR A 18 17.46 -17.83 -9.77
N GLU A 19 18.10 -17.00 -8.94
CA GLU A 19 17.77 -16.78 -7.53
C GLU A 19 18.01 -15.31 -7.19
N VAL A 20 17.25 -14.79 -6.23
CA VAL A 20 17.38 -13.44 -5.69
C VAL A 20 17.56 -13.55 -4.19
N ALA A 21 18.67 -13.01 -3.67
CA ALA A 21 18.97 -13.03 -2.24
C ALA A 21 17.86 -12.34 -1.42
N SER A 22 17.40 -11.17 -1.86
CA SER A 22 16.28 -10.45 -1.25
C SER A 22 15.49 -9.63 -2.28
N ILE A 23 14.17 -9.63 -2.14
CA ILE A 23 13.28 -8.70 -2.84
C ILE A 23 12.72 -7.68 -1.85
N ILE A 24 12.85 -6.39 -2.17
CA ILE A 24 12.42 -5.28 -1.32
C ILE A 24 11.31 -4.53 -2.04
N GLY A 25 10.17 -4.32 -1.39
CA GLY A 25 9.02 -3.65 -2.00
C GLY A 25 8.37 -2.63 -1.07
N HIS A 26 7.96 -1.49 -1.63
CA HIS A 26 7.25 -0.41 -0.94
C HIS A 26 5.82 -0.24 -1.47
N ASP A 27 4.85 0.00 -0.58
CA ASP A 27 3.42 0.14 -0.91
C ASP A 27 2.88 -1.04 -1.76
N PHE A 28 2.38 -0.81 -2.98
CA PHE A 28 2.02 -1.89 -3.91
C PHE A 28 3.18 -2.82 -4.29
N GLY A 29 4.41 -2.30 -4.26
CA GLY A 29 5.62 -3.11 -4.35
C GLY A 29 5.80 -4.03 -3.14
N GLY A 30 5.37 -3.61 -1.95
CA GLY A 30 5.33 -4.44 -0.74
C GLY A 30 4.44 -5.67 -0.94
N VAL A 31 3.26 -5.47 -1.54
CA VAL A 31 2.37 -6.58 -1.95
C VAL A 31 3.07 -7.53 -2.92
N SER A 32 3.71 -7.00 -3.97
CA SER A 32 4.41 -7.82 -4.96
C SER A 32 5.57 -8.61 -4.35
N SER A 33 6.37 -7.98 -3.48
CA SER A 33 7.51 -8.61 -2.80
C SER A 33 7.07 -9.75 -1.88
N ALA A 34 5.94 -9.60 -1.18
CA ALA A 34 5.35 -10.64 -0.35
C ALA A 34 4.87 -11.82 -1.20
N MET A 35 4.23 -11.53 -2.33
CA MET A 35 3.68 -12.56 -3.23
C MET A 35 4.79 -13.32 -3.96
N CYS A 36 5.90 -12.67 -4.32
CA CYS A 36 7.09 -13.33 -4.83
C CYS A 36 7.66 -14.35 -3.82
N ALA A 37 7.83 -13.93 -2.56
CA ALA A 37 8.33 -14.80 -1.50
C ALA A 37 7.38 -15.96 -1.16
N LEU A 38 6.06 -15.72 -1.26
CA LEU A 38 5.05 -16.75 -1.06
C LEU A 38 5.01 -17.77 -2.21
N ILE A 39 4.98 -17.29 -3.46
CA ILE A 39 4.70 -18.11 -4.64
C ILE A 39 5.96 -18.78 -5.20
N ARG A 40 7.11 -18.11 -5.15
CA ARG A 40 8.40 -18.60 -5.64
C ARG A 40 9.51 -18.47 -4.59
N PRO A 41 9.36 -19.10 -3.41
CA PRO A 41 10.43 -19.12 -2.40
C PRO A 41 11.71 -19.81 -2.89
N ASP A 42 11.61 -20.61 -3.95
CA ASP A 42 12.74 -21.20 -4.65
C ASP A 42 13.57 -20.17 -5.44
N ILE A 43 12.98 -19.05 -5.86
CA ILE A 43 13.70 -17.93 -6.51
C ILE A 43 14.00 -16.83 -5.50
N PHE A 44 13.00 -16.35 -4.76
CA PHE A 44 13.13 -15.20 -3.85
C PHE A 44 13.42 -15.67 -2.43
N LYS A 45 14.70 -15.59 -2.03
CA LYS A 45 15.20 -16.23 -0.80
C LYS A 45 14.94 -15.45 0.47
N SER A 46 14.55 -14.20 0.37
CA SER A 46 14.09 -13.37 1.48
C SER A 46 13.29 -12.18 0.97
N THR A 47 12.57 -11.48 1.84
CA THR A 47 11.76 -10.31 1.45
C THR A 47 11.72 -9.22 2.52
N ILE A 48 11.77 -7.97 2.10
CA ILE A 48 11.49 -6.81 2.95
C ILE A 48 10.25 -6.11 2.40
N GLN A 49 9.24 -5.97 3.25
CA GLN A 49 7.96 -5.35 2.91
C GLN A 49 7.89 -3.98 3.60
N MET A 50 7.65 -2.93 2.82
CA MET A 50 7.61 -1.56 3.32
C MET A 50 6.23 -0.91 3.20
N SER A 51 5.77 -0.26 4.26
CA SER A 51 4.51 0.49 4.38
C SER A 51 3.20 -0.30 4.21
N HIS A 52 3.23 -1.47 3.57
CA HIS A 52 2.05 -2.30 3.33
C HIS A 52 2.21 -3.68 3.99
N PRO A 53 1.54 -3.94 5.14
CA PRO A 53 1.61 -5.23 5.81
C PRO A 53 1.13 -6.38 4.90
N TYR A 54 1.73 -7.55 5.05
CA TYR A 54 1.36 -8.75 4.30
C TYR A 54 0.05 -9.35 4.82
N HIS A 55 -0.82 -9.70 3.87
CA HIS A 55 -2.05 -10.45 4.12
C HIS A 55 -1.96 -11.83 3.47
N ALA A 56 -2.30 -12.86 4.24
CA ALA A 56 -2.38 -14.22 3.73
C ALA A 56 -3.39 -14.34 2.57
N PRO A 57 -3.17 -15.25 1.60
CA PRO A 57 -4.16 -15.56 0.59
C PRO A 57 -5.48 -15.98 1.22
N PRO A 58 -6.63 -15.66 0.60
CA PRO A 58 -7.90 -16.12 1.12
C PRO A 58 -8.01 -17.64 0.99
N SER A 59 -8.85 -18.20 1.85
CA SER A 59 -9.21 -19.61 1.80
C SER A 59 -10.59 -19.78 1.15
N PRO A 60 -10.82 -20.85 0.38
CA PRO A 60 -12.15 -21.26 -0.01
C PRO A 60 -13.05 -21.43 1.22
N GLN A 61 -14.34 -21.20 1.02
CA GLN A 61 -15.34 -21.44 2.05
C GLN A 61 -15.35 -22.94 2.40
N LEU A 62 -15.23 -23.25 3.70
CA LEU A 62 -15.32 -24.61 4.18
C LEU A 62 -16.79 -25.04 4.28
N GLY A 63 -17.21 -25.94 3.39
CA GLY A 63 -18.57 -26.49 3.35
C GLY A 63 -19.66 -25.43 3.18
N ASN A 64 -20.83 -25.68 3.76
CA ASN A 64 -22.01 -24.81 3.67
C ASN A 64 -22.11 -23.80 4.84
N ALA A 65 -20.98 -23.44 5.46
CA ALA A 65 -20.99 -22.48 6.56
C ALA A 65 -21.68 -21.17 6.13
N PRO A 66 -22.59 -20.60 6.93
CA PRO A 66 -23.31 -19.39 6.53
C PRO A 66 -22.30 -18.25 6.25
N LYS A 67 -22.45 -17.60 5.08
CA LYS A 67 -21.65 -16.42 4.77
C LYS A 67 -22.10 -15.28 5.67
N LYS A 68 -21.15 -14.62 6.33
CA LYS A 68 -21.44 -13.31 6.92
C LYS A 68 -21.95 -12.38 5.79
N PRO A 69 -23.00 -11.59 6.02
CA PRO A 69 -23.40 -10.57 5.07
C PRO A 69 -22.20 -9.69 4.72
N PRO A 70 -21.98 -9.37 3.43
CA PRO A 70 -20.92 -8.45 3.08
C PRO A 70 -21.22 -7.08 3.70
N ILE A 71 -20.21 -6.47 4.34
CA ILE A 71 -20.29 -5.08 4.78
C ILE A 71 -20.16 -4.21 3.52
N ASP A 72 -21.17 -3.39 3.25
CA ASP A 72 -21.09 -2.38 2.20
C ASP A 72 -20.52 -1.09 2.78
N ILE A 73 -19.20 -1.09 2.97
CA ILE A 73 -18.49 0.03 3.58
C ILE A 73 -18.67 1.34 2.77
N GLN A 74 -19.00 1.26 1.48
CA GLN A 74 -19.27 2.46 0.67
C GLN A 74 -20.62 3.07 1.03
N ALA A 75 -21.67 2.25 1.13
CA ALA A 75 -22.97 2.71 1.56
C ALA A 75 -22.92 3.27 2.98
N ASP A 76 -22.22 2.59 3.89
CA ASP A 76 -22.09 3.01 5.28
C ASP A 76 -21.33 4.35 5.41
N LEU A 77 -20.19 4.52 4.72
CA LEU A 77 -19.45 5.79 4.69
C LEU A 77 -20.28 6.93 4.10
N ALA A 78 -21.09 6.65 3.07
CA ALA A 78 -21.95 7.65 2.43
C ALA A 78 -23.13 8.09 3.33
N ALA A 79 -23.45 7.32 4.37
CA ALA A 79 -24.49 7.62 5.35
C ALA A 79 -23.98 8.42 6.56
N LEU A 80 -22.66 8.57 6.73
CA LEU A 80 -22.08 9.41 7.78
C LEU A 80 -22.46 10.89 7.60
N THR A 81 -22.32 11.67 8.68
CA THR A 81 -22.47 13.13 8.66
C THR A 81 -21.16 13.78 9.14
N PRO A 82 -20.39 14.46 8.28
CA PRO A 82 -20.63 14.65 6.83
C PRO A 82 -20.43 13.35 6.02
N PRO A 83 -21.07 13.21 4.84
CA PRO A 83 -20.92 12.02 3.99
C PRO A 83 -19.49 11.80 3.50
N ARG A 84 -19.04 10.55 3.50
CA ARG A 84 -17.68 10.13 3.13
C ARG A 84 -17.68 9.10 2.00
N LYS A 85 -16.49 8.84 1.43
CA LYS A 85 -16.22 7.70 0.54
C LYS A 85 -14.79 7.19 0.71
N HIS A 86 -14.55 5.92 0.37
CA HIS A 86 -13.22 5.33 0.52
C HIS A 86 -12.39 5.49 -0.75
N TYR A 87 -11.11 5.86 -0.59
CA TYR A 87 -10.24 6.20 -1.72
C TYR A 87 -10.06 5.05 -2.72
N LYS A 88 -9.87 3.81 -2.27
CA LYS A 88 -9.73 2.63 -3.17
C LYS A 88 -10.88 2.52 -4.16
N TRP A 89 -12.13 2.70 -3.71
CA TRP A 89 -13.30 2.62 -4.59
C TRP A 89 -13.42 3.84 -5.50
N TYR A 90 -13.11 5.03 -5.00
CA TYR A 90 -13.01 6.22 -5.85
C TYR A 90 -11.98 6.01 -6.97
N ASN A 91 -10.77 5.57 -6.62
CA ASN A 91 -9.67 5.32 -7.56
C ASN A 91 -9.98 4.20 -8.56
N SER A 92 -10.95 3.33 -8.24
CA SER A 92 -11.43 2.30 -9.16
C SER A 92 -12.47 2.78 -10.17
N THR A 93 -13.03 3.98 -10.02
CA THR A 93 -14.01 4.53 -10.96
C THR A 93 -13.38 4.77 -12.34
N SER A 94 -14.22 4.85 -13.38
CA SER A 94 -13.77 5.15 -14.75
C SER A 94 -13.23 6.58 -14.89
N VAL A 95 -13.70 7.51 -14.05
CA VAL A 95 -13.34 8.93 -14.11
C VAL A 95 -12.08 9.29 -13.31
N ALA A 96 -11.66 8.45 -12.36
CA ALA A 96 -10.56 8.77 -11.45
C ALA A 96 -9.25 9.11 -12.18
N ALA A 97 -8.87 8.34 -13.21
CA ALA A 97 -7.64 8.61 -13.96
C ALA A 97 -7.67 10.00 -14.59
N SER A 98 -8.78 10.38 -15.24
CA SER A 98 -8.94 11.71 -15.83
C SER A 98 -8.77 12.83 -14.80
N HIS A 99 -9.31 12.66 -13.59
CA HIS A 99 -9.11 13.64 -12.51
C HIS A 99 -7.64 13.72 -12.08
N TRP A 100 -6.97 12.58 -11.89
CA TRP A 100 -5.55 12.53 -11.53
C TRP A 100 -4.63 13.09 -12.63
N ASP A 101 -4.98 12.87 -13.90
CA ASP A 101 -4.25 13.36 -15.07
C ASP A 101 -4.43 14.89 -15.25
N ASN A 102 -5.57 15.44 -14.79
CA ASN A 102 -5.94 16.85 -14.96
C ASN A 102 -6.34 17.52 -13.64
N PRO A 103 -5.44 17.56 -12.63
CA PRO A 103 -5.76 18.19 -11.35
C PRO A 103 -5.91 19.71 -11.54
N PRO A 104 -6.96 20.35 -10.99
CA PRO A 104 -7.23 21.77 -11.20
C PRO A 104 -6.11 22.70 -10.70
N GLN A 105 -5.34 22.26 -9.70
CA GLN A 105 -4.18 22.98 -9.17
C GLN A 105 -2.89 22.77 -9.98
N GLY A 106 -2.92 21.98 -11.06
CA GLY A 106 -1.75 21.57 -11.82
C GLY A 106 -1.01 20.37 -11.19
N LEU A 107 -0.38 19.56 -12.04
CA LEU A 107 0.18 18.26 -11.64
C LEU A 107 1.29 18.37 -10.60
N GLU A 108 2.16 19.37 -10.70
CA GLU A 108 3.25 19.59 -9.74
C GLU A 108 2.73 19.87 -8.33
N ARG A 109 1.81 20.84 -8.17
CA ARG A 109 1.19 21.15 -6.88
C ARG A 109 0.40 19.98 -6.32
N TYR A 110 -0.32 19.27 -7.19
CA TYR A 110 -1.05 18.07 -6.80
C TYR A 110 -0.12 16.99 -6.24
N LEU A 111 0.97 16.67 -6.95
CA LEU A 111 1.92 15.66 -6.50
C LEU A 111 2.67 16.09 -5.24
N ARG A 112 3.13 17.35 -5.14
CA ARG A 112 3.76 17.87 -3.92
C ARG A 112 2.83 17.73 -2.71
N GLY A 113 1.55 18.09 -2.87
CA GLY A 113 0.56 17.92 -1.83
C GLY A 113 0.28 16.45 -1.50
N TYR A 114 0.22 15.59 -2.52
CA TYR A 114 0.04 14.15 -2.32
C TYR A 114 1.17 13.52 -1.51
N PHE A 115 2.42 13.91 -1.79
CA PHE A 115 3.58 13.47 -1.03
C PHE A 115 3.54 14.02 0.41
N HIS A 116 3.34 15.33 0.58
CA HIS A 116 3.28 16.01 1.88
C HIS A 116 2.24 15.41 2.82
N LEU A 117 0.98 15.30 2.37
CA LEU A 117 -0.10 14.84 3.26
C LEU A 117 0.13 13.41 3.76
N LYS A 118 0.95 12.61 3.08
CA LYS A 118 1.28 11.24 3.47
C LYS A 118 2.62 11.11 4.19
N SER A 119 3.39 12.19 4.35
CA SER A 119 4.69 12.18 5.02
C SER A 119 4.58 12.47 6.53
N ALA A 120 5.70 12.34 7.24
CA ALA A 120 5.80 12.77 8.63
C ALA A 120 5.75 14.29 8.82
N ASP A 121 5.94 15.09 7.76
CA ASP A 121 5.93 16.56 7.85
C ASP A 121 4.52 17.17 7.87
N TRP A 122 3.51 16.35 7.59
CA TRP A 122 2.12 16.74 7.81
C TRP A 122 1.73 16.44 9.25
N ASP A 123 1.69 17.49 10.07
CA ASP A 123 1.48 17.42 11.52
C ASP A 123 0.15 16.76 11.93
N LYS A 124 -0.78 16.57 10.99
CA LYS A 124 -2.09 15.93 11.20
C LYS A 124 -2.03 14.39 11.05
N ASN A 125 -0.90 13.81 10.63
CA ASN A 125 -0.73 12.36 10.63
C ASN A 125 -0.52 11.81 12.05
N ASP A 126 -1.59 11.28 12.63
CA ASP A 126 -1.59 10.58 13.93
C ASP A 126 -2.06 9.11 13.78
N PRO A 127 -1.22 8.24 13.19
CA PRO A 127 -1.60 6.86 12.91
C PRO A 127 -1.77 6.04 14.18
N ARG A 128 -2.90 5.33 14.26
CA ARG A 128 -3.23 4.44 15.38
C ARG A 128 -4.06 3.25 14.91
N PRO A 129 -4.00 2.09 15.59
CA PRO A 129 -4.80 0.93 15.24
C PRO A 129 -6.31 1.26 15.21
N LEU A 130 -6.98 0.77 14.17
CA LEU A 130 -8.44 0.83 14.07
C LEU A 130 -9.06 -0.27 14.94
N SER A 131 -10.16 0.04 15.63
CA SER A 131 -10.85 -0.92 16.50
C SER A 131 -11.52 -2.04 15.70
N GLU A 132 -12.08 -1.71 14.53
CA GLU A 132 -12.81 -2.62 13.67
C GLU A 132 -12.92 -2.06 12.25
N TRP A 133 -13.53 -2.84 11.35
CA TRP A 133 -13.85 -2.42 9.99
C TRP A 133 -15.32 -1.97 9.90
N SER A 134 -15.60 -0.76 10.37
CA SER A 134 -16.90 -0.06 10.29
C SER A 134 -16.70 1.36 9.78
N ALA A 135 -17.75 1.99 9.23
CA ALA A 135 -17.64 3.34 8.65
C ALA A 135 -17.16 4.37 9.67
N GLU A 136 -17.67 4.31 10.90
CA GLU A 136 -17.30 5.18 12.01
C GLU A 136 -15.85 4.98 12.43
N ALA A 137 -15.43 3.72 12.56
CA ALA A 137 -14.07 3.40 12.98
C ALA A 137 -13.04 3.86 11.95
N ILE A 138 -13.29 3.64 10.65
CA ILE A 138 -12.33 4.00 9.60
C ILE A 138 -12.33 5.49 9.26
N ALA A 139 -13.42 6.23 9.55
CA ALA A 139 -13.53 7.66 9.26
C ALA A 139 -12.56 8.54 10.05
N VAL A 140 -11.85 8.00 11.05
CA VAL A 140 -10.77 8.69 11.75
C VAL A 140 -9.48 8.81 10.92
N MET A 141 -9.35 8.01 9.85
CA MET A 141 -8.23 8.11 8.94
C MET A 141 -8.28 9.43 8.16
N PRO A 142 -7.12 9.96 7.74
CA PRO A 142 -7.06 11.16 6.90
C PRO A 142 -7.87 11.06 5.61
N GLU A 143 -8.23 12.21 5.05
CA GLU A 143 -9.10 12.29 3.88
C GLU A 143 -8.48 11.69 2.61
N TYR A 144 -7.15 11.56 2.55
CA TYR A 144 -6.48 10.80 1.48
C TYR A 144 -6.76 9.29 1.53
N TYR A 145 -7.42 8.78 2.58
CA TYR A 145 -7.98 7.43 2.67
C TYR A 145 -9.51 7.43 2.78
N VAL A 146 -10.09 8.29 3.61
CA VAL A 146 -11.56 8.43 3.76
C VAL A 146 -12.00 9.84 3.37
N MET A 147 -12.24 10.00 2.09
CA MET A 147 -12.50 11.28 1.42
C MET A 147 -13.88 11.83 1.79
N ALA A 148 -14.06 13.15 1.67
CA ALA A 148 -15.39 13.72 1.52
C ALA A 148 -16.09 13.12 0.29
N LYS A 149 -17.39 12.83 0.40
CA LYS A 149 -18.13 12.09 -0.63
C LYS A 149 -18.11 12.75 -2.01
N ASP A 150 -18.20 14.07 -2.06
CA ASP A 150 -18.37 14.80 -3.33
C ASP A 150 -17.05 15.22 -3.97
N ASP A 151 -15.93 15.10 -3.25
CA ASP A 151 -14.63 15.58 -3.72
C ASP A 151 -13.94 14.60 -4.67
N THR A 152 -13.31 15.11 -5.71
CA THR A 152 -12.27 14.36 -6.43
C THR A 152 -11.02 14.23 -5.58
N PHE A 153 -10.15 13.27 -5.91
CA PHE A 153 -8.91 13.08 -5.15
C PHE A 153 -7.99 14.31 -5.22
N PRO A 154 -7.78 14.96 -6.39
CA PRO A 154 -7.07 16.24 -6.44
C PRO A 154 -7.68 17.35 -5.60
N GLU A 155 -9.01 17.47 -5.55
CA GLU A 155 -9.67 18.46 -4.69
C GLU A 155 -9.45 18.15 -3.20
N THR A 156 -9.48 16.88 -2.80
CA THR A 156 -9.14 16.46 -1.44
C THR A 156 -7.71 16.88 -1.08
N ILE A 157 -6.75 16.67 -1.98
CA ILE A 157 -5.36 17.10 -1.75
C ILE A 157 -5.27 18.63 -1.66
N GLU A 158 -5.86 19.37 -2.59
CA GLU A 158 -5.81 20.85 -2.58
C GLU A 158 -6.42 21.42 -1.29
N LYS A 159 -7.58 20.92 -0.86
CA LYS A 159 -8.23 21.37 0.38
C LYS A 159 -7.38 21.11 1.61
N ASN A 160 -6.77 19.92 1.70
CA ASN A 160 -5.94 19.55 2.85
C ASN A 160 -4.57 20.26 2.85
N MET A 161 -4.12 20.76 1.69
CA MET A 161 -2.93 21.61 1.55
C MET A 161 -3.18 23.10 1.85
N GLN A 162 -4.42 23.53 2.07
CA GLN A 162 -4.69 24.93 2.40
C GLN A 162 -4.04 25.30 3.73
N GLY A 163 -3.12 26.28 3.69
CA GLY A 163 -2.35 26.73 4.84
C GLY A 163 -1.14 25.84 5.19
N GLU A 164 -0.89 24.78 4.43
CA GLU A 164 0.33 23.96 4.56
C GLU A 164 1.50 24.62 3.82
N ASP A 165 2.72 24.36 4.31
CA ASP A 165 3.97 24.83 3.71
C ASP A 165 4.52 23.77 2.76
N TYR A 166 4.49 24.07 1.45
CA TYR A 166 4.97 23.18 0.39
C TYR A 166 6.48 22.90 0.49
N SER A 167 7.25 23.77 1.17
CA SER A 167 8.70 23.63 1.31
C SER A 167 9.12 22.57 2.35
N LYS A 168 8.20 22.15 3.24
CA LYS A 168 8.50 21.15 4.30
C LYS A 168 9.09 19.85 3.75
N THR A 169 8.63 19.43 2.56
CA THR A 169 9.09 18.19 1.92
C THR A 169 10.31 18.38 1.02
N GLU A 170 10.79 19.60 0.79
CA GLU A 170 11.94 19.85 -0.13
C GLU A 170 13.25 19.23 0.38
N ALA A 171 13.36 18.96 1.69
CA ALA A 171 14.54 18.32 2.28
C ALA A 171 14.75 16.87 1.84
N TRP A 172 13.67 16.13 1.52
CA TRP A 172 13.73 14.72 1.12
C TRP A 172 13.08 14.42 -0.25
N LEU A 173 12.35 15.39 -0.80
CA LEU A 173 11.83 15.38 -2.16
C LEU A 173 12.15 16.73 -2.81
N SER A 174 13.31 16.85 -3.45
CA SER A 174 13.72 18.10 -4.09
C SER A 174 12.75 18.51 -5.22
N LYS A 175 12.95 19.70 -5.79
CA LYS A 175 12.16 20.13 -6.96
C LYS A 175 12.50 19.30 -8.19
N GLU A 176 13.76 18.94 -8.32
CA GLU A 176 14.31 18.10 -9.38
C GLU A 176 13.74 16.68 -9.30
N ASP A 177 13.69 16.09 -8.10
CA ASP A 177 13.10 14.76 -7.90
C ASP A 177 11.59 14.77 -8.18
N LEU A 178 10.86 15.79 -7.71
CA LEU A 178 9.44 15.95 -8.04
C LEU A 178 9.21 16.13 -9.54
N ALA A 179 10.10 16.85 -10.24
CA ALA A 179 9.98 17.05 -11.68
C ALA A 179 10.06 15.73 -12.46
N VAL A 180 10.83 14.74 -11.98
CA VAL A 180 10.83 13.39 -12.55
C VAL A 180 9.44 12.75 -12.44
N TYR A 181 8.80 12.82 -11.27
CA TYR A 181 7.43 12.31 -11.11
C TYR A 181 6.43 13.04 -12.02
N VAL A 182 6.51 14.38 -12.09
CA VAL A 182 5.63 15.18 -12.95
C VAL A 182 5.82 14.78 -14.42
N GLN A 183 7.06 14.64 -14.88
CA GLN A 183 7.38 14.24 -16.25
C GLN A 183 6.83 12.85 -16.57
N GLU A 184 7.07 11.86 -15.70
CA GLU A 184 6.67 10.49 -15.94
C GLU A 184 5.15 10.32 -15.91
N TRP A 185 4.45 10.94 -14.95
CA TRP A 185 2.99 10.90 -14.90
C TRP A 185 2.34 11.68 -16.05
N SER A 186 2.95 12.78 -16.51
CA SER A 186 2.48 13.47 -17.72
C SER A 186 2.61 12.59 -18.97
N ARG A 187 3.63 11.72 -19.01
CA ARG A 187 3.91 10.84 -20.15
C ARG A 187 3.03 9.59 -20.16
N THR A 188 2.82 8.96 -19.01
CA THR A 188 2.12 7.67 -18.92
C THR A 188 0.65 7.78 -18.52
N GLY A 189 0.27 8.87 -17.85
CA GLY A 189 -1.00 9.00 -17.13
C GLY A 189 -1.12 8.04 -15.95
N PHE A 190 -2.20 8.18 -15.17
CA PHE A 190 -2.43 7.39 -13.94
C PHE A 190 -3.27 6.13 -14.15
N GLN A 191 -3.89 5.94 -15.31
CA GLN A 191 -4.84 4.84 -15.56
C GLN A 191 -4.28 3.45 -15.24
N ALA A 192 -3.05 3.15 -15.66
CA ALA A 192 -2.42 1.85 -15.42
C ALA A 192 -2.15 1.61 -13.93
N ALA A 193 -1.70 2.64 -13.20
CA ALA A 193 -1.49 2.55 -11.76
C ALA A 193 -2.82 2.37 -11.01
N LEU A 194 -3.87 3.11 -11.40
CA LEU A 194 -5.18 3.00 -10.77
C LEU A 194 -5.88 1.66 -11.05
N ASN A 195 -5.51 0.93 -12.11
CA ASN A 195 -6.00 -0.44 -12.35
C ASN A 195 -5.67 -1.41 -11.21
N TRP A 196 -4.65 -1.14 -10.39
CA TRP A 196 -4.37 -1.96 -9.20
C TRP A 196 -5.52 -1.88 -8.20
N TYR A 197 -6.08 -0.69 -7.98
CA TYR A 197 -7.28 -0.55 -7.15
C TYR A 197 -8.49 -1.23 -7.79
N ARG A 198 -8.66 -1.12 -9.12
CA ARG A 198 -9.76 -1.80 -9.83
C ARG A 198 -9.70 -3.31 -9.65
N ALA A 199 -8.51 -3.89 -9.79
CA ALA A 199 -8.31 -5.31 -9.54
C ALA A 199 -8.63 -5.70 -8.09
N GLN A 200 -8.33 -4.83 -7.12
CA GLN A 200 -8.66 -5.06 -5.72
C GLN A 200 -10.15 -4.86 -5.40
N THR A 201 -10.85 -3.89 -5.96
CA THR A 201 -12.24 -3.58 -5.57
C THR A 201 -13.30 -4.23 -6.46
N ALA A 202 -12.92 -4.83 -7.58
CA ALA A 202 -13.87 -5.44 -8.52
C ALA A 202 -14.66 -6.58 -7.85
N SER A 203 -15.98 -6.49 -7.90
CA SER A 203 -16.92 -7.43 -7.26
C SER A 203 -17.62 -8.38 -8.25
N THR A 204 -17.15 -8.46 -9.49
CA THR A 204 -17.69 -9.38 -10.50
C THR A 204 -17.46 -10.85 -10.10
N PRO A 205 -18.29 -11.81 -10.55
CA PRO A 205 -18.07 -13.24 -10.30
C PRO A 205 -16.71 -13.76 -10.77
N GLN A 206 -16.15 -13.17 -11.84
CA GLN A 206 -14.82 -13.46 -12.38
C GLN A 206 -13.69 -12.78 -11.59
N SER A 207 -13.99 -11.62 -10.99
CA SER A 207 -13.05 -10.81 -10.19
C SER A 207 -13.20 -11.01 -8.69
N LYS A 208 -13.86 -12.10 -8.24
CA LYS A 208 -13.80 -12.52 -6.84
C LYS A 208 -12.32 -12.52 -6.47
N LYS A 209 -11.95 -11.58 -5.59
CA LYS A 209 -10.65 -10.91 -5.37
C LYS A 209 -9.34 -11.68 -5.58
N ASP A 210 -9.39 -12.99 -5.75
CA ASP A 210 -8.31 -13.90 -5.48
C ASP A 210 -8.51 -15.25 -6.17
N MET A 211 -9.26 -15.40 -7.26
CA MET A 211 -9.43 -16.72 -7.90
C MET A 211 -8.09 -17.43 -8.17
N ASP A 212 -7.08 -16.68 -8.63
CA ASP A 212 -5.71 -17.18 -8.75
C ASP A 212 -5.04 -17.39 -7.39
N MET A 213 -5.32 -16.54 -6.41
CA MET A 213 -4.74 -16.62 -5.07
C MET A 213 -5.37 -17.72 -4.20
N LEU A 214 -6.56 -18.22 -4.53
CA LEU A 214 -7.18 -19.40 -3.91
C LEU A 214 -6.36 -20.66 -4.14
N LEU A 215 -5.53 -20.71 -5.20
CA LEU A 215 -4.56 -21.79 -5.42
C LEU A 215 -3.49 -21.85 -4.30
N TYR A 216 -3.30 -20.74 -3.60
CA TYR A 216 -2.36 -20.59 -2.49
C TYR A 216 -3.08 -20.56 -1.13
N ALA A 217 -4.33 -21.03 -1.06
CA ALA A 217 -5.04 -21.17 0.20
C ALA A 217 -4.25 -22.05 1.19
N GLY A 218 -3.97 -21.51 2.37
CA GLY A 218 -3.15 -22.18 3.39
C GLY A 218 -1.65 -22.14 3.12
N ALA A 219 -1.19 -21.51 2.02
CA ALA A 219 0.22 -21.22 1.84
C ALA A 219 0.68 -20.14 2.83
N ARG A 220 1.97 -20.18 3.17
CA ARG A 220 2.63 -19.24 4.08
C ARG A 220 3.99 -18.85 3.54
N ILE A 221 4.48 -17.67 3.92
CA ILE A 221 5.87 -17.28 3.62
C ILE A 221 6.82 -18.19 4.40
N VAL A 222 7.72 -18.87 3.68
CA VAL A 222 8.68 -19.85 4.24
C VAL A 222 10.14 -19.40 4.16
N VAL A 223 10.37 -18.16 3.77
CA VAL A 223 11.68 -17.51 3.65
C VAL A 223 11.79 -16.34 4.64
N PRO A 224 13.00 -15.91 5.05
CA PRO A 224 13.16 -14.74 5.91
C PRO A 224 12.41 -13.51 5.42
N VAL A 225 11.68 -12.85 6.33
CA VAL A 225 10.89 -11.65 6.04
C VAL A 225 11.07 -10.60 7.12
N ALA A 226 11.23 -9.34 6.73
CA ALA A 226 11.16 -8.18 7.63
C ALA A 226 10.13 -7.17 7.14
N PHE A 227 9.62 -6.38 8.08
CA PHE A 227 8.75 -5.24 7.79
C PHE A 227 9.43 -3.93 8.19
N ILE A 228 9.43 -2.93 7.30
CA ILE A 228 9.99 -1.59 7.57
C ILE A 228 8.93 -0.54 7.23
N SER A 229 8.65 0.40 8.11
CA SER A 229 7.69 1.47 7.81
C SER A 229 7.99 2.73 8.60
N GLY A 230 7.43 3.85 8.18
CA GLY A 230 7.44 5.07 8.96
C GLY A 230 6.48 4.97 10.15
N LYS A 231 6.86 5.53 11.31
CA LYS A 231 5.96 5.62 12.48
C LYS A 231 4.73 6.47 12.21
N GLN A 232 4.84 7.47 11.32
CA GLN A 232 3.74 8.36 10.92
C GLN A 232 2.93 7.82 9.73
N ASP A 233 3.19 6.60 9.26
CA ASP A 233 2.45 6.00 8.14
C ASP A 233 1.12 5.37 8.60
N TRP A 234 0.00 5.91 8.13
CA TRP A 234 -1.32 5.30 8.31
C TRP A 234 -1.50 3.97 7.56
N GLY A 235 -0.65 3.66 6.58
CA GLY A 235 -0.57 2.36 5.89
C GLY A 235 -0.46 1.18 6.86
N ASN A 236 0.21 1.39 7.98
CA ASN A 236 0.37 0.41 9.07
C ASN A 236 -0.96 -0.02 9.71
N HIS A 237 -1.98 0.83 9.67
CA HIS A 237 -3.24 0.66 10.42
C HIS A 237 -4.49 0.70 9.55
N GLN A 238 -4.36 0.69 8.22
CA GLN A 238 -5.52 0.64 7.32
C GLN A 238 -6.40 -0.60 7.53
N GLN A 239 -5.85 -1.69 8.09
CA GLN A 239 -6.61 -2.89 8.45
C GLN A 239 -6.35 -3.25 9.91
N PRO A 240 -7.41 -3.50 10.71
CA PRO A 240 -7.25 -4.02 12.07
C PRO A 240 -6.43 -5.32 12.08
N GLY A 241 -5.45 -5.42 12.99
CA GLY A 241 -4.63 -6.63 13.16
C GLY A 241 -3.64 -6.92 12.03
N ALA A 242 -3.33 -5.93 11.18
CA ALA A 242 -2.44 -6.13 10.03
C ALA A 242 -1.07 -6.74 10.41
N PHE A 243 -0.52 -6.37 11.56
CA PHE A 243 0.77 -6.89 12.04
C PHE A 243 0.69 -8.28 12.70
N ASP A 244 -0.46 -8.67 13.22
CA ASP A 244 -0.65 -9.97 13.89
C ASP A 244 -0.36 -11.14 12.94
N SER A 245 -0.48 -10.89 11.63
CA SER A 245 -0.18 -11.84 10.57
C SER A 245 1.27 -12.31 10.55
N TYR A 246 2.25 -11.47 10.92
CA TYR A 246 3.66 -11.85 10.86
C TYR A 246 4.07 -12.84 11.97
N GLU A 247 3.40 -12.78 13.12
CA GLU A 247 3.65 -13.68 14.26
C GLU A 247 2.85 -14.99 14.17
N ASN A 248 1.95 -15.10 13.20
CA ASN A 248 1.12 -16.27 12.99
C ASN A 248 1.84 -17.32 12.13
N ASP A 249 2.17 -18.49 12.71
CA ASP A 249 2.85 -19.60 12.01
C ASP A 249 2.09 -20.08 10.76
N LYS A 250 0.76 -19.87 10.70
CA LYS A 250 -0.05 -20.23 9.52
C LYS A 250 0.13 -19.25 8.35
N VAL A 251 0.76 -18.10 8.56
CA VAL A 251 0.92 -17.01 7.58
C VAL A 251 2.39 -16.78 7.25
N VAL A 252 3.25 -16.78 8.26
CA VAL A 252 4.71 -16.76 8.13
C VAL A 252 5.26 -17.91 8.95
N LYS A 253 6.06 -18.79 8.35
CA LYS A 253 6.66 -19.93 9.05
C LYS A 253 7.45 -19.43 10.27
N LYS A 254 7.28 -20.10 11.42
CA LYS A 254 7.98 -19.80 12.66
C LYS A 254 9.49 -19.71 12.42
N GLY A 255 10.09 -18.61 12.86
CA GLY A 255 11.51 -18.32 12.67
C GLY A 255 11.87 -17.70 11.32
N CYS A 256 10.91 -17.41 10.44
CA CYS A 256 11.16 -16.65 9.21
C CYS A 256 10.95 -15.13 9.40
N PHE A 257 10.05 -14.71 10.30
CA PHE A 257 9.92 -13.28 10.62
C PHE A 257 11.16 -12.80 11.38
N ARG A 258 11.84 -11.79 10.83
CA ARG A 258 13.05 -11.16 11.38
C ARG A 258 12.75 -9.85 12.12
N GLY A 259 11.47 -9.56 12.32
CA GLY A 259 11.00 -8.41 13.07
C GLY A 259 10.58 -7.24 12.20
N MET A 260 10.13 -6.21 12.91
CA MET A 260 9.60 -4.97 12.35
C MET A 260 10.45 -3.79 12.80
N THR A 261 10.75 -2.88 11.87
CA THR A 261 11.41 -1.61 12.15
C THR A 261 10.48 -0.46 11.80
N LEU A 262 10.04 0.30 12.82
CA LEU A 262 9.27 1.53 12.62
C LEU A 262 10.19 2.74 12.80
N ILE A 263 10.40 3.49 11.71
CA ILE A 263 11.35 4.59 11.64
C ILE A 263 10.69 5.89 12.13
N ASP A 264 11.35 6.56 13.07
CA ASP A 264 10.94 7.87 13.58
C ASP A 264 11.02 8.94 12.49
N HIS A 265 10.11 9.91 12.53
CA HIS A 265 10.06 11.03 11.58
C HIS A 265 9.96 10.58 10.12
N ALA A 266 9.19 9.51 9.88
CA ALA A 266 8.86 9.03 8.54
C ALA A 266 7.38 8.67 8.47
N GLY A 267 6.73 9.14 7.41
CA GLY A 267 5.40 8.73 7.00
C GLY A 267 5.47 7.62 5.96
N HIS A 268 4.61 7.74 4.96
CA HIS A 268 4.40 6.73 3.94
C HIS A 268 5.59 6.54 3.00
N TRP A 269 6.42 7.55 2.77
CA TRP A 269 7.51 7.51 1.80
C TRP A 269 8.84 7.20 2.49
N VAL A 270 8.84 6.22 3.40
CA VAL A 270 9.93 5.94 4.36
C VAL A 270 11.33 5.91 3.73
N GLN A 271 11.48 5.33 2.54
CA GLN A 271 12.75 5.25 1.81
C GLN A 271 13.25 6.57 1.23
N GLN A 272 12.36 7.55 1.05
CA GLN A 272 12.70 8.91 0.64
C GLN A 272 12.88 9.79 1.88
N GLU A 273 11.92 9.76 2.81
CA GLU A 273 11.90 10.60 4.02
C GLU A 273 13.09 10.32 4.96
N GLN A 274 13.47 9.06 5.13
CA GLN A 274 14.51 8.62 6.06
C GLN A 274 15.41 7.56 5.40
N SER A 275 15.97 7.88 4.24
CA SER A 275 16.74 6.95 3.39
C SER A 275 17.89 6.26 4.13
N GLU A 276 18.68 7.00 4.92
CA GLU A 276 19.79 6.44 5.71
C GLU A 276 19.30 5.40 6.73
N LYS A 277 18.19 5.68 7.42
CA LYS A 277 17.59 4.75 8.39
C LYS A 277 16.99 3.51 7.74
N VAL A 278 16.43 3.65 6.55
CA VAL A 278 16.00 2.50 5.75
C VAL A 278 17.20 1.65 5.35
N ILE A 279 18.30 2.26 4.89
CA ILE A 279 19.52 1.53 4.53
C ILE A 279 20.09 0.79 5.74
N GLU A 280 20.19 1.43 6.91
CA GLU A 280 20.61 0.77 8.16
C GLU A 280 19.74 -0.46 8.48
N ALA A 281 18.41 -0.31 8.40
CA ALA A 281 17.46 -1.39 8.69
C ALA A 281 17.55 -2.55 7.66
N VAL A 282 17.71 -2.22 6.38
CA VAL A 282 17.92 -3.22 5.31
C VAL A 282 19.20 -3.98 5.53
N LEU A 283 20.33 -3.30 5.77
CA LEU A 283 21.62 -3.96 6.02
C LEU A 283 21.56 -4.87 7.23
N LYS A 284 20.98 -4.40 8.33
CA LYS A 284 20.76 -5.21 9.54
C LYS A 284 19.94 -6.47 9.25
N PHE A 285 18.92 -6.40 8.40
CA PHE A 285 18.17 -7.59 7.99
C PHE A 285 19.03 -8.55 7.16
N LEU A 286 19.79 -8.03 6.20
CA LEU A 286 20.66 -8.84 5.33
C LEU A 286 21.74 -9.58 6.12
N GLU A 287 22.23 -9.01 7.23
CA GLU A 287 23.15 -9.67 8.17
C GLU A 287 22.52 -10.88 8.90
N THR A 288 21.19 -11.00 8.90
CA THR A 288 20.48 -12.14 9.53
C THR A 288 20.20 -13.32 8.59
N LEU A 289 20.56 -13.20 7.31
CA LEU A 289 20.27 -14.18 6.26
C LEU A 289 21.26 -15.36 6.26
#